data_AF-A0A364P0H0-F1
#
_entry.id   AF-A0A364P0H0-F1
#
_cell.length_a   1.000
_cell.length_b   1.000
_cell.length_c   1.000
_cell.angle_alpha   90.00
_cell.angle_beta   90.00
_cell.angle_gamma   90.00
#
_symmetry.space_group_name_H-M   'P 1'
#
loop_
_entity.id
_entity.type
_entity.pdbx_description
1 polymer ?
#
loop_
_entity_poly.entity_id
_entity_poly.type
_entity_poly.pdbx_seq_one_letter_code
_entity_poly.pdbx_strand_id
1 'polypeptide(L)'
;MGRPSKQDYRYHDDGAVALHRRPNSAMWYARCKLDDGTALNPFSTGTEDEAEAVKAARKRIMFAQVDKERGLDPGGKTFAFIAEQWLKMMRTEVEKKISTKAKVDAYEAITRRYHIPYFNKTKITEITPKSLAAYEVWRAEYWTSGPGAVAEFETIIRQDGKTYLRRPKRVARGKMDAEDTVLRQIFKFAVKEEYLPVARMPTIGGKKQVGNGTQSTRRPAFTKEQAGKCRTTTPTPSIPSPPRWTKPPWRGWKTTA
;
A
#
# COMPACT_ATOMS: atom_id res chain seq x y z
N MET A 1 29.30 -12.76 12.19
CA MET A 1 28.83 -13.55 11.03
C MET A 1 29.85 -13.38 9.91
N GLY A 2 30.76 -14.35 9.73
CA GLY A 2 31.80 -14.28 8.70
C GLY A 2 31.21 -14.19 7.30
N ARG A 3 31.78 -13.33 6.46
CA ARG A 3 31.38 -13.20 5.04
C ARG A 3 31.55 -14.59 4.40
N PRO A 4 30.49 -15.19 3.81
CA PRO A 4 30.59 -16.52 3.23
C PRO A 4 31.66 -16.55 2.13
N SER A 5 32.24 -17.74 1.93
CA SER A 5 33.28 -18.03 0.95
C SER A 5 32.99 -17.39 -0.41
N LYS A 6 34.05 -16.99 -1.11
CA LYS A 6 34.01 -16.46 -2.48
C LYS A 6 33.20 -17.45 -3.35
N GLN A 7 31.98 -17.08 -3.72
CA GLN A 7 31.15 -17.91 -4.59
C GLN A 7 31.87 -18.04 -5.93
N ASP A 8 32.03 -19.27 -6.39
CA ASP A 8 32.64 -19.54 -7.68
C ASP A 8 31.62 -19.27 -8.78
N TYR A 9 31.91 -18.28 -9.63
CA TYR A 9 31.02 -17.82 -10.68
C TYR A 9 31.54 -18.31 -12.03
N ARG A 10 30.69 -19.02 -12.78
CA ARG A 10 30.92 -19.35 -14.19
C ARG A 10 30.26 -18.28 -15.05
N TYR A 11 31.06 -17.60 -15.87
CA TYR A 11 30.58 -16.53 -16.74
C TYR A 11 30.37 -17.06 -18.16
N HIS A 12 29.26 -16.66 -18.77
CA HIS A 12 28.90 -16.96 -20.15
C HIS A 12 28.41 -15.68 -20.83
N ASP A 13 28.36 -15.69 -22.16
CA ASP A 13 27.84 -14.59 -22.99
C ASP A 13 28.48 -13.24 -22.62
N ASP A 14 29.83 -13.19 -22.64
CA ASP A 14 30.65 -12.01 -22.29
C ASP A 14 30.36 -11.42 -20.90
N GLY A 15 29.95 -12.27 -19.96
CA GLY A 15 29.64 -11.88 -18.59
C GLY A 15 28.22 -11.35 -18.39
N ALA A 16 27.37 -11.42 -19.42
CA ALA A 16 25.94 -11.17 -19.30
C ALA A 16 25.24 -12.22 -18.42
N VAL A 17 25.74 -13.46 -18.42
CA VAL A 17 25.26 -14.54 -17.57
C VAL A 17 26.35 -14.99 -16.60
N ALA A 18 26.05 -14.98 -15.31
CA ALA A 18 26.91 -15.52 -14.27
C ALA A 18 26.16 -16.61 -13.48
N LEU A 19 26.59 -17.86 -13.65
CA LEU A 19 26.06 -19.03 -12.95
C LEU A 19 26.87 -19.30 -11.68
N HIS A 20 26.19 -19.64 -10.59
CA HIS A 20 26.83 -20.15 -9.37
C HIS A 20 25.92 -21.18 -8.70
N ARG A 21 26.50 -22.01 -7.84
CA ARG A 21 25.74 -22.92 -6.97
C ARG A 21 25.63 -22.34 -5.57
N ARG A 22 24.49 -22.57 -4.92
CA ARG A 22 24.30 -22.22 -3.51
C ARG A 22 24.79 -23.38 -2.64
N PRO A 23 25.29 -23.13 -1.41
CA PRO A 23 25.81 -24.20 -0.55
C PRO A 23 24.82 -25.35 -0.28
N ASN A 24 23.53 -25.05 -0.29
CA ASN A 24 22.46 -26.00 0.06
C ASN A 24 21.61 -26.43 -1.15
N SER A 25 22.07 -26.22 -2.39
CA SER A 25 21.32 -26.63 -3.59
C SER A 25 22.24 -27.05 -4.73
N ALA A 26 21.96 -28.21 -5.32
CA ALA A 26 22.64 -28.71 -6.53
C ALA A 26 22.26 -27.91 -7.79
N MET A 27 21.14 -27.18 -7.75
CA MET A 27 20.62 -26.43 -8.87
C MET A 27 21.46 -25.18 -9.16
N TRP A 28 21.67 -24.90 -10.45
CA TRP A 28 22.32 -23.67 -10.86
C TRP A 28 21.46 -22.44 -10.52
N TYR A 29 22.15 -21.38 -10.13
CA TYR A 29 21.57 -20.09 -9.84
C TYR A 29 22.18 -19.03 -10.76
N ALA A 30 21.32 -18.40 -11.56
CA ALA A 30 21.74 -17.46 -12.60
C ALA A 30 21.58 -16.02 -12.12
N ARG A 31 22.62 -15.23 -12.37
CA ARG A 31 22.56 -13.77 -12.38
C ARG A 31 22.70 -13.33 -13.82
N CYS A 32 21.76 -12.52 -14.29
CA CYS A 32 21.72 -12.07 -15.68
C CYS A 32 21.76 -10.54 -15.71
N LYS A 33 22.39 -9.99 -16.74
CA LYS A 33 22.35 -8.58 -17.08
C LYS A 33 21.80 -8.44 -18.50
N LEU A 34 21.00 -7.40 -18.71
CA LEU A 34 20.63 -6.93 -20.04
C LEU A 34 21.84 -6.24 -20.71
N ASP A 35 21.78 -6.09 -22.03
CA ASP A 35 22.83 -5.42 -22.82
C ASP A 35 23.06 -3.97 -22.35
N ASP A 36 21.99 -3.31 -21.88
CA ASP A 36 22.05 -1.96 -21.30
C ASP A 36 22.67 -1.91 -19.89
N GLY A 37 23.24 -3.02 -19.40
CA GLY A 37 23.83 -3.14 -18.07
C GLY A 37 22.82 -3.29 -16.92
N THR A 38 21.51 -3.29 -17.21
CA THR A 38 20.46 -3.47 -16.19
C THR A 38 20.50 -4.89 -15.64
N ALA A 39 20.77 -5.03 -14.34
CA ALA A 39 20.80 -6.32 -13.67
C ALA A 39 19.39 -6.87 -13.45
N LEU A 40 19.16 -8.12 -13.85
CA LEU A 40 17.92 -8.83 -13.59
C LEU A 40 17.93 -9.46 -12.20
N ASN A 41 16.73 -9.65 -11.65
CA ASN A 41 16.57 -10.38 -10.39
C ASN A 41 17.14 -11.79 -10.53
N PRO A 42 18.12 -12.17 -9.68
CA PRO A 42 18.73 -13.49 -9.72
C PRO A 42 17.70 -14.59 -9.48
N PHE A 43 17.79 -15.69 -10.21
CA PHE A 43 16.81 -16.79 -10.13
C PHE A 43 17.49 -18.16 -10.21
N SER A 44 16.81 -19.20 -9.72
CA SER A 44 17.28 -20.58 -9.90
C SER A 44 16.85 -21.08 -11.27
N THR A 45 17.77 -21.71 -12.01
CA THR A 45 17.46 -22.28 -13.32
C THR A 45 16.66 -23.58 -13.21
N GLY A 46 16.66 -24.22 -12.02
CA GLY A 46 15.96 -25.48 -11.77
C GLY A 46 16.62 -26.70 -12.40
N THR A 47 17.85 -26.57 -12.88
CA THR A 47 18.61 -27.62 -13.56
C THR A 47 20.00 -27.78 -12.94
N GLU A 48 20.51 -29.01 -12.95
CA GLU A 48 21.90 -29.32 -12.54
C GLU A 48 22.88 -29.28 -13.71
N ASP A 49 22.37 -29.43 -14.94
CA ASP A 49 23.13 -29.27 -16.17
C ASP A 49 23.39 -27.78 -16.45
N GLU A 50 24.65 -27.47 -16.74
CA GLU A 50 25.14 -26.15 -17.07
C GLU A 50 24.62 -25.67 -18.42
N ALA A 51 24.57 -26.53 -19.44
CA ALA A 51 24.11 -26.14 -20.78
C ALA A 51 22.63 -25.73 -20.75
N GLU A 52 21.80 -26.50 -20.04
CA GLU A 52 20.39 -26.15 -19.82
C GLU A 52 20.24 -24.89 -18.95
N ALA A 53 21.10 -24.71 -17.94
CA ALA A 53 21.09 -23.51 -17.11
C ALA A 53 21.39 -22.24 -17.92
N VAL A 54 22.38 -22.29 -18.83
CA VAL A 54 22.69 -21.19 -19.76
C VAL A 54 21.51 -20.91 -20.69
N LYS A 55 20.86 -21.95 -21.23
CA LYS A 55 19.67 -21.78 -22.09
C LYS A 55 18.51 -21.10 -21.34
N ALA A 56 18.26 -21.49 -20.08
CA ALA A 56 17.27 -20.85 -19.23
C ALA A 56 17.62 -19.38 -18.93
N ALA A 57 18.90 -19.08 -18.67
CA ALA A 57 19.40 -17.72 -18.49
C ALA A 57 19.22 -16.85 -19.74
N ARG A 58 19.58 -17.35 -20.93
CA ARG A 58 19.37 -16.66 -22.21
C ARG A 58 17.90 -16.37 -22.47
N LYS A 59 17.03 -17.37 -22.26
CA LYS A 59 15.58 -17.19 -22.38
C LYS A 59 15.07 -16.08 -21.45
N ARG A 60 15.61 -15.97 -20.24
CA ARG A 60 15.26 -14.91 -19.28
C ARG A 60 15.68 -13.53 -19.76
N ILE A 61 16.88 -13.39 -20.32
CA ILE A 61 17.38 -12.14 -20.90
C ILE A 61 16.50 -11.70 -22.07
N MET A 62 16.20 -12.62 -23.00
CA MET A 62 15.32 -12.33 -24.14
C MET A 62 13.94 -11.84 -23.72
N PHE A 63 13.30 -12.51 -22.75
CA PHE A 63 12.01 -12.02 -22.23
C PHE A 63 12.12 -10.65 -21.57
N ALA A 64 13.21 -10.38 -20.86
CA ALA A 64 13.42 -9.07 -20.25
C ALA A 64 13.65 -7.96 -21.30
N GLN A 65 14.31 -8.26 -22.41
CA GLN A 65 14.45 -7.32 -23.54
C GLN A 65 13.08 -7.00 -24.13
N VAL A 66 12.28 -8.04 -24.43
CA VAL A 66 10.90 -7.88 -24.95
C VAL A 66 10.01 -7.12 -23.98
N ASP A 67 10.12 -7.38 -22.68
CA ASP A 67 9.39 -6.65 -21.64
C ASP A 67 9.79 -5.16 -21.65
N LYS A 68 11.09 -4.87 -21.76
CA LYS A 68 11.60 -3.51 -21.83
C LYS A 68 11.11 -2.77 -23.09
N GLU A 69 11.12 -3.42 -24.24
CA GLU A 69 10.54 -2.89 -25.49
C GLU A 69 9.05 -2.57 -25.33
N ARG A 70 8.32 -3.37 -24.53
CA ARG A 70 6.91 -3.14 -24.17
C ARG A 70 6.73 -2.09 -23.06
N GLY A 71 7.80 -1.46 -22.59
CA GLY A 71 7.79 -0.48 -21.50
C GLY A 71 7.55 -1.08 -20.10
N LEU A 72 7.76 -2.38 -19.94
CA LEU A 72 7.78 -3.05 -18.64
C LEU A 72 9.22 -3.11 -18.14
N ASP A 73 9.48 -2.48 -16.99
CA ASP A 73 10.80 -2.58 -16.37
C ASP A 73 11.04 -3.99 -15.78
N PRO A 74 12.01 -4.76 -16.30
CA PRO A 74 12.35 -6.08 -15.77
C PRO A 74 12.86 -6.01 -14.32
N GLY A 75 13.48 -4.88 -13.94
CA GLY A 75 13.95 -4.56 -12.59
C GLY A 75 12.97 -3.71 -11.77
N GLY A 76 11.76 -3.51 -12.28
CA GLY A 76 10.75 -2.62 -11.70
C GLY A 76 10.43 -2.94 -10.24
N LYS A 77 10.20 -1.89 -9.45
CA LYS A 77 9.87 -2.03 -8.03
C LYS A 77 8.49 -2.64 -7.83
N THR A 78 8.37 -3.43 -6.77
CA THR A 78 7.09 -4.03 -6.36
C THR A 78 6.15 -2.96 -5.80
N PHE A 79 4.85 -3.20 -5.90
CA PHE A 79 3.85 -2.33 -5.31
C PHE A 79 4.07 -2.15 -3.80
N ALA A 80 4.38 -3.23 -3.07
CA ALA A 80 4.64 -3.15 -1.64
C ALA A 80 5.78 -2.18 -1.30
N PHE A 81 6.90 -2.25 -2.03
CA PHE A 81 8.03 -1.34 -1.82
C PHE A 81 7.63 0.12 -2.01
N ILE A 82 6.93 0.43 -3.09
CA ILE A 82 6.50 1.79 -3.40
C ILE A 82 5.47 2.29 -2.38
N ALA A 83 4.51 1.44 -2.00
CA ALA A 83 3.51 1.77 -1.00
C ALA A 83 4.14 2.09 0.36
N GLU A 84 5.18 1.36 0.77
CA GLU A 84 5.91 1.65 2.00
C GLU A 84 6.69 2.97 1.92
N GLN A 85 7.34 3.26 0.80
CA GLN A 85 8.02 4.55 0.59
C GLN A 85 7.04 5.71 0.62
N TRP A 86 5.89 5.55 -0.03
CA TRP A 86 4.81 6.54 0.00
C TRP A 86 4.30 6.78 1.42
N LEU A 87 4.08 5.73 2.22
CA LEU A 87 3.67 5.87 3.62
C LEU A 87 4.72 6.58 4.48
N LYS A 88 6.01 6.32 4.25
CA LYS A 88 7.11 7.04 4.93
C LYS A 88 7.08 8.52 4.58
N MET A 89 6.94 8.86 3.30
CA MET A 89 6.79 10.25 2.86
C MET A 89 5.58 10.91 3.53
N MET A 90 4.40 10.27 3.50
CA MET A 90 3.19 10.80 4.16
C MET A 90 3.39 11.04 5.67
N ARG A 91 4.16 10.19 6.36
CA ARG A 91 4.50 10.39 7.77
C ARG A 91 5.39 11.62 7.99
N THR A 92 6.40 11.83 7.13
CA THR A 92 7.22 13.04 7.19
C THR A 92 6.43 14.32 6.88
N GLU A 93 5.41 14.26 6.02
CA GLU A 93 4.49 15.38 5.78
C GLU A 93 3.65 15.75 7.02
N VAL A 94 3.33 14.77 7.87
CA VAL A 94 2.64 15.02 9.15
C VAL A 94 3.56 15.73 10.13
N GLU A 95 4.83 15.33 10.20
CA GLU A 95 5.84 16.02 11.03
C GLU A 95 6.03 17.47 10.59
N LYS A 96 6.01 17.71 9.28
CA LYS A 96 6.05 19.06 8.68
C LYS A 96 4.72 19.84 8.78
N LYS A 97 3.68 19.28 9.42
CA LYS A 97 2.33 19.85 9.55
C LYS A 97 1.62 20.16 8.23
N ILE A 98 2.04 19.53 7.13
CA ILE A 98 1.40 19.66 5.81
C ILE A 98 0.15 18.79 5.74
N SER A 99 0.20 17.60 6.36
CA SER A 99 -0.88 16.63 6.37
C SER A 99 -1.36 16.34 7.80
N THR A 100 -2.63 15.97 7.92
CA THR A 100 -3.23 15.64 9.22
C THR A 100 -2.92 14.19 9.58
N LYS A 101 -2.54 13.94 10.85
CA LYS A 101 -2.27 12.59 11.37
C LYS A 101 -3.43 11.61 11.09
N ALA A 102 -4.67 12.05 11.34
CA ALA A 102 -5.87 11.21 11.14
C ALA A 102 -6.03 10.74 9.68
N LYS A 103 -5.65 11.57 8.70
CA LYS A 103 -5.68 11.21 7.27
C LYS A 103 -4.65 10.14 6.95
N VAL A 104 -3.42 10.31 7.44
CA VAL A 104 -2.33 9.35 7.21
C VAL A 104 -2.61 8.01 7.90
N ASP A 105 -3.12 8.03 9.13
CA ASP A 105 -3.52 6.81 9.86
C ASP A 105 -4.59 6.02 9.09
N ALA A 106 -5.59 6.72 8.52
CA ALA A 106 -6.61 6.08 7.69
C ALA A 106 -6.04 5.47 6.40
N TYR A 107 -5.12 6.18 5.74
CA TYR A 107 -4.47 5.71 4.52
C TYR A 107 -3.57 4.51 4.78
N GLU A 108 -2.82 4.52 5.88
CA GLU A 108 -1.99 3.41 6.32
C GLU A 108 -2.83 2.18 6.62
N ALA A 109 -3.95 2.34 7.33
CA ALA A 109 -4.88 1.25 7.62
C ALA A 109 -5.42 0.60 6.33
N ILE A 110 -5.82 1.40 5.34
CA ILE A 110 -6.29 0.89 4.03
C ILE A 110 -5.16 0.15 3.30
N THR A 111 -3.99 0.78 3.21
CA THR A 111 -2.85 0.29 2.43
C THR A 111 -2.33 -1.04 2.97
N ARG A 112 -2.14 -1.13 4.29
CA ARG A 112 -1.64 -2.35 4.95
C ARG A 112 -2.67 -3.47 4.96
N ARG A 113 -3.96 -3.14 5.02
CA ARG A 113 -5.02 -4.14 5.13
C ARG A 113 -5.42 -4.74 3.79
N TYR A 114 -5.47 -3.94 2.74
CA TYR A 114 -6.03 -4.37 1.45
C TYR A 114 -5.01 -4.32 0.31
N HIS A 115 -4.34 -3.18 0.09
CA HIS A 115 -3.50 -3.01 -1.10
C HIS A 115 -2.21 -3.82 -1.04
N ILE A 116 -1.47 -3.77 0.08
CA ILE A 116 -0.22 -4.52 0.24
C ILE A 116 -0.47 -6.02 0.21
N PRO A 117 -1.45 -6.60 0.94
CA PRO A 117 -1.68 -8.05 0.88
C PRO A 117 -2.09 -8.54 -0.50
N TYR A 118 -2.86 -7.75 -1.26
CA TYR A 118 -3.32 -8.13 -2.59
C TYR A 118 -2.23 -7.98 -3.66
N PHE A 119 -1.65 -6.78 -3.80
CA PHE A 119 -0.68 -6.51 -4.86
C PHE A 119 0.73 -6.97 -4.50
N ASN A 120 1.10 -7.01 -3.23
CA ASN A 120 2.37 -7.49 -2.66
C ASN A 120 3.59 -7.47 -3.61
N LYS A 121 3.85 -8.60 -4.29
CA LYS A 121 5.01 -8.86 -5.16
C LYS A 121 4.81 -8.43 -6.61
N THR A 122 3.61 -8.00 -6.98
CA THR A 122 3.29 -7.48 -8.32
C THR A 122 4.08 -6.20 -8.56
N LYS A 123 4.71 -6.08 -9.72
CA LYS A 123 5.39 -4.84 -10.09
C LYS A 123 4.38 -3.77 -10.39
N ILE A 124 4.69 -2.52 -10.07
CA ILE A 124 3.74 -1.42 -10.32
C ILE A 124 3.44 -1.23 -11.82
N THR A 125 4.41 -1.55 -12.67
CA THR A 125 4.29 -1.53 -14.14
C THR A 125 3.37 -2.65 -14.67
N GLU A 126 3.23 -3.75 -13.94
CA GLU A 126 2.39 -4.89 -14.32
C GLU A 126 0.92 -4.70 -13.89
N ILE A 127 0.61 -3.69 -13.06
CA ILE A 127 -0.76 -3.43 -12.63
C ILE A 127 -1.55 -2.80 -13.78
N THR A 128 -2.49 -3.58 -14.31
CA THR A 128 -3.40 -3.23 -15.40
C THR A 128 -4.82 -2.95 -14.88
N PRO A 129 -5.71 -2.33 -15.69
CA PRO A 129 -7.13 -2.21 -15.36
C PRO A 129 -7.79 -3.55 -15.00
N LYS A 130 -7.37 -4.65 -15.65
CA LYS A 130 -7.84 -6.00 -15.33
C LYS A 130 -7.48 -6.42 -13.91
N SER A 131 -6.24 -6.15 -13.46
CA SER A 131 -5.85 -6.44 -12.07
C SER A 131 -6.57 -5.57 -11.04
N LEU A 132 -6.96 -4.35 -11.41
CA LEU A 132 -7.78 -3.49 -10.54
C LEU A 132 -9.22 -3.99 -10.44
N ALA A 133 -9.81 -4.49 -11.53
CA ALA A 133 -11.13 -5.13 -11.50
C ALA A 133 -11.11 -6.42 -10.67
N ALA A 134 -10.06 -7.23 -10.79
CA ALA A 134 -9.88 -8.42 -9.95
C ALA A 134 -9.73 -8.06 -8.46
N TYR A 135 -9.08 -6.94 -8.14
CA TYR A 135 -9.00 -6.41 -6.78
C TYR A 135 -10.39 -6.06 -6.23
N GLU A 136 -11.28 -5.48 -7.03
CA GLU A 136 -12.63 -5.13 -6.59
C GLU A 136 -13.46 -6.36 -6.19
N VAL A 137 -13.36 -7.44 -6.96
CA VAL A 137 -14.02 -8.73 -6.65
C VAL A 137 -13.45 -9.30 -5.36
N TRP A 138 -12.12 -9.39 -5.26
CA TRP A 138 -11.45 -9.87 -4.04
C TRP A 138 -11.84 -9.03 -2.80
N ARG A 139 -11.97 -7.71 -2.97
CA ARG A 139 -12.31 -6.81 -1.87
C ARG A 139 -13.73 -7.02 -1.35
N ALA A 140 -14.67 -7.36 -2.23
CA ALA A 140 -16.04 -7.71 -1.84
C ALA A 140 -16.09 -8.99 -0.98
N GLU A 141 -15.23 -9.95 -1.30
CA GLU A 141 -15.12 -11.26 -0.64
C GLU A 141 -14.23 -11.25 0.63
N TYR A 142 -13.43 -10.21 0.83
CA TYR A 142 -12.41 -10.13 1.89
C TYR A 142 -12.91 -10.47 3.31
N TRP A 143 -14.12 -10.00 3.67
CA TRP A 143 -14.71 -10.19 5.00
C TRP A 143 -15.51 -11.47 5.15
N THR A 144 -15.87 -12.14 4.05
CA THR A 144 -16.74 -13.32 4.05
C THR A 144 -15.94 -14.60 3.89
N SER A 145 -15.07 -14.66 2.88
CA SER A 145 -14.29 -15.84 2.50
C SER A 145 -12.79 -15.55 2.42
N GLY A 146 -12.39 -14.27 2.41
CA GLY A 146 -11.00 -13.87 2.33
C GLY A 146 -10.24 -13.86 3.67
N PRO A 147 -9.01 -13.30 3.68
CA PRO A 147 -8.15 -13.25 4.87
C PRO A 147 -8.79 -12.55 6.08
N GLY A 148 -9.68 -11.58 5.83
CA GLY A 148 -10.42 -10.88 6.88
C GLY A 148 -11.46 -11.75 7.59
N ALA A 149 -11.90 -12.86 6.98
CA ALA A 149 -12.82 -13.80 7.61
C ALA A 149 -12.14 -14.65 8.70
N VAL A 150 -10.83 -14.86 8.60
CA VAL A 150 -10.04 -15.61 9.60
C VAL A 150 -9.72 -14.76 10.82
N ALA A 151 -9.58 -13.44 10.65
CA ALA A 151 -9.26 -12.53 11.75
C ALA A 151 -10.40 -12.49 12.79
N GLU A 152 -10.10 -12.90 14.03
CA GLU A 152 -11.06 -12.86 15.14
C GLU A 152 -11.22 -11.46 15.73
N PHE A 153 -10.14 -10.68 15.76
CA PHE A 153 -10.11 -9.35 16.34
C PHE A 153 -9.42 -8.35 15.41
N GLU A 154 -9.97 -7.14 15.37
CA GLU A 154 -9.34 -5.97 14.79
C GLU A 154 -8.94 -4.99 15.88
N THR A 155 -7.69 -4.54 15.82
CA THR A 155 -7.18 -3.45 16.64
C THR A 155 -7.63 -2.11 16.05
N ILE A 156 -8.41 -1.35 16.81
CA ILE A 156 -8.73 0.05 16.49
C ILE A 156 -7.92 0.95 17.40
N ILE A 157 -7.21 1.90 16.79
CA ILE A 157 -6.52 2.97 17.50
C ILE A 157 -7.39 4.23 17.40
N ARG A 158 -7.83 4.76 18.54
CA ARG A 158 -8.56 6.03 18.62
C ARG A 158 -7.60 7.21 18.44
N GLN A 159 -8.13 8.39 18.08
CA GLN A 159 -7.33 9.63 18.04
C GLN A 159 -6.55 9.88 19.34
N ASP A 160 -7.15 9.51 20.48
CA ASP A 160 -6.56 9.63 21.82
C ASP A 160 -5.44 8.61 22.11
N GLY A 161 -5.03 7.80 21.12
CA GLY A 161 -3.99 6.77 21.26
C GLY A 161 -4.43 5.48 21.97
N LYS A 162 -5.65 5.45 22.52
CA LYS A 162 -6.21 4.26 23.14
C LYS A 162 -6.55 3.20 22.09
N THR A 163 -6.13 1.98 22.38
CA THR A 163 -6.29 0.81 21.52
C THR A 163 -7.38 -0.10 22.05
N TYR A 164 -8.29 -0.52 21.18
CA TYR A 164 -9.35 -1.46 21.53
C TYR A 164 -9.43 -2.58 20.51
N LEU A 165 -9.68 -3.79 21.00
CA LEU A 165 -9.98 -4.95 20.17
C LEU A 165 -11.48 -4.99 19.93
N ARG A 166 -11.89 -5.14 18.67
CA ARG A 166 -13.28 -5.44 18.32
C ARG A 166 -13.35 -6.69 17.45
N ARG A 167 -14.48 -7.38 17.46
CA ARG A 167 -14.77 -8.37 16.42
C ARG A 167 -15.13 -7.64 15.12
N PRO A 168 -14.49 -7.98 13.98
CA PRO A 168 -14.85 -7.40 12.68
C PRO A 168 -16.26 -7.79 12.27
N LYS A 169 -16.98 -6.86 11.62
CA LYS A 169 -18.26 -7.18 11.00
C LYS A 169 -18.01 -7.93 9.68
N ARG A 170 -18.39 -9.21 9.64
CA ARG A 170 -18.25 -10.09 8.47
C ARG A 170 -19.41 -9.90 7.50
N VAL A 171 -19.44 -8.73 6.86
CA VAL A 171 -20.46 -8.41 5.86
C VAL A 171 -19.76 -8.21 4.52
N ALA A 172 -20.30 -8.83 3.46
CA ALA A 172 -19.87 -8.57 2.10
C ALA A 172 -19.99 -7.07 1.83
N ARG A 173 -18.84 -6.43 1.60
CA ARG A 173 -18.78 -4.99 1.42
C ARG A 173 -17.77 -4.70 0.32
N GLY A 174 -18.28 -4.12 -0.77
CA GLY A 174 -17.44 -3.63 -1.85
C GLY A 174 -16.40 -2.61 -1.40
N LYS A 175 -15.43 -2.39 -2.27
CA LYS A 175 -14.41 -1.35 -2.13
C LYS A 175 -15.05 0.02 -1.91
N MET A 176 -14.49 0.82 -1.00
CA MET A 176 -14.89 2.22 -0.80
C MET A 176 -14.07 3.18 -1.66
N ASP A 177 -14.63 4.34 -2.00
CA ASP A 177 -13.95 5.41 -2.77
C ASP A 177 -12.63 5.89 -2.11
N ALA A 178 -12.52 5.74 -0.79
CA ALA A 178 -11.30 6.03 -0.05
C ALA A 178 -10.14 5.10 -0.47
N GLU A 179 -10.44 3.83 -0.77
CA GLU A 179 -9.44 2.85 -1.21
C GLU A 179 -8.88 3.26 -2.59
N ASP A 180 -9.74 3.68 -3.52
CA ASP A 180 -9.33 4.22 -4.82
C ASP A 180 -8.54 5.51 -4.72
N THR A 181 -8.91 6.37 -3.76
CA THR A 181 -8.18 7.61 -3.51
C THR A 181 -6.74 7.31 -3.07
N VAL A 182 -6.57 6.33 -2.18
CA VAL A 182 -5.25 5.89 -1.72
C VAL A 182 -4.45 5.25 -2.86
N LEU A 183 -5.05 4.35 -3.65
CA LEU A 183 -4.38 3.77 -4.82
C LEU A 183 -3.89 4.86 -5.78
N ARG A 184 -4.77 5.82 -6.13
CA ARG A 184 -4.40 6.95 -7.01
C ARG A 184 -3.21 7.72 -6.48
N GLN A 185 -3.12 7.96 -5.18
CA GLN A 185 -2.00 8.69 -4.58
C GLN A 185 -0.70 7.88 -4.63
N ILE A 186 -0.75 6.57 -4.40
CA ILE A 186 0.41 5.68 -4.54
C ILE A 186 0.90 5.68 -6.00
N PHE A 187 0.00 5.56 -6.97
CA PHE A 187 0.38 5.61 -8.40
C PHE A 187 0.95 6.97 -8.81
N LYS A 188 0.38 8.08 -8.31
CA LYS A 188 0.95 9.42 -8.53
C LYS A 188 2.34 9.57 -7.94
N PHE A 189 2.57 9.02 -6.75
CA PHE A 189 3.89 8.98 -6.14
C PHE A 189 4.87 8.15 -6.98
N ALA A 190 4.44 7.01 -7.50
CA ALA A 190 5.26 6.18 -8.39
C ALA A 190 5.67 6.91 -9.67
N VAL A 191 4.76 7.70 -10.25
CA VAL A 191 5.07 8.54 -11.43
C VAL A 191 6.04 9.66 -11.05
N LYS A 192 5.84 10.30 -9.90
CA LYS A 192 6.71 11.38 -9.41
C LYS A 192 8.15 10.92 -9.16
N GLU A 193 8.32 9.71 -8.62
CA GLU A 193 9.62 9.09 -8.34
C GLU A 193 10.16 8.25 -9.53
N GLU A 194 9.58 8.41 -10.72
CA GLU A 194 10.01 7.75 -11.97
C GLU A 194 9.95 6.21 -11.97
N TYR A 195 9.23 5.59 -11.02
CA TYR A 195 8.99 4.14 -11.00
C TYR A 195 7.96 3.68 -12.03
N LEU A 196 7.13 4.59 -12.54
CA LEU A 196 6.09 4.30 -13.52
C LEU A 196 6.01 5.44 -14.56
N PRO A 197 6.05 5.16 -15.87
CA PRO A 197 5.84 6.19 -16.87
C PRO A 197 4.40 6.73 -16.81
N VAL A 198 4.24 8.03 -17.04
CA VAL A 198 2.94 8.75 -17.00
C VAL A 198 1.89 8.08 -17.89
N ALA A 199 2.28 7.62 -19.07
CA ALA A 199 1.40 6.98 -20.05
C ALA A 199 0.74 5.68 -19.54
N ARG A 200 1.34 5.04 -18.54
CA ARG A 200 0.88 3.78 -17.97
C ARG A 200 0.10 3.96 -16.67
N MET A 201 -0.17 5.20 -16.27
CA MET A 201 -0.97 5.50 -15.09
C MET A 201 -2.39 4.93 -15.27
N PRO A 202 -2.84 3.99 -14.42
CA PRO A 202 -4.17 3.42 -14.56
C PRO A 202 -5.25 4.43 -14.15
N THR A 203 -6.36 4.42 -14.88
CA THR A 203 -7.56 5.17 -14.50
C THR A 203 -8.30 4.42 -13.39
N ILE A 204 -8.11 4.88 -12.16
CA ILE A 204 -8.70 4.26 -10.95
C ILE A 204 -9.91 5.08 -10.51
N GLY A 205 -11.08 4.44 -10.43
CA GLY A 205 -12.33 5.04 -9.96
C GLY A 205 -12.86 6.13 -10.88
N GLY A 206 -13.79 5.78 -11.76
CA GLY A 206 -14.55 6.75 -12.54
C GLY A 206 -15.52 7.55 -11.67
N LYS A 207 -15.82 8.80 -12.04
CA LYS A 207 -17.02 9.47 -11.50
C LYS A 207 -18.21 8.60 -11.90
N LYS A 208 -18.89 7.96 -10.95
CA LYS A 208 -20.23 7.42 -11.23
C LYS A 208 -21.04 8.61 -11.75
N GLN A 209 -21.54 8.54 -12.99
CA GLN A 209 -22.47 9.54 -13.45
C GLN A 209 -23.68 9.46 -12.52
N VAL A 210 -23.82 10.49 -11.68
CA VAL A 210 -25.01 10.68 -10.89
C VAL A 210 -26.05 11.07 -11.93
N GLY A 211 -26.82 10.10 -12.42
CA GLY A 211 -27.94 10.41 -13.31
C GLY A 211 -28.87 11.42 -12.63
N ASN A 212 -29.57 12.23 -13.42
CA ASN A 212 -30.48 13.29 -12.95
C ASN A 212 -31.56 12.83 -11.93
N GLY A 213 -31.69 11.53 -11.65
CA GLY A 213 -32.63 10.94 -10.68
C GLY A 213 -32.00 10.20 -9.50
N THR A 214 -30.67 10.20 -9.32
CA THR A 214 -30.07 9.57 -8.13
C THR A 214 -30.35 10.43 -6.91
N GLN A 215 -31.34 10.02 -6.11
CA GLN A 215 -31.66 10.63 -4.82
C GLN A 215 -30.38 10.82 -4.01
N SER A 216 -30.12 12.06 -3.60
CA SER A 216 -28.93 12.37 -2.82
C SER A 216 -28.99 11.59 -1.50
N THR A 217 -28.03 10.70 -1.27
CA THR A 217 -27.80 10.09 0.06
C THR A 217 -27.28 11.12 1.08
N ARG A 218 -27.24 12.41 0.72
CA ARG A 218 -27.06 13.49 1.69
C ARG A 218 -28.18 13.40 2.71
N ARG A 219 -27.78 13.38 3.99
CA ARG A 219 -28.73 13.48 5.09
C ARG A 219 -29.56 14.74 4.87
N PRO A 220 -30.91 14.65 4.90
CA PRO A 220 -31.76 15.82 4.73
C PRO A 220 -31.41 16.85 5.79
N ALA A 221 -31.46 18.12 5.42
CA ALA A 221 -31.33 19.19 6.40
C ALA A 221 -32.50 19.09 7.39
N PHE A 222 -32.23 19.44 8.65
CA PHE A 222 -33.30 19.54 9.64
C PHE A 222 -34.29 20.61 9.20
N THR A 223 -35.58 20.27 9.21
CA THR A 223 -36.63 21.28 9.11
C THR A 223 -36.64 22.15 10.37
N LYS A 224 -37.18 23.37 10.26
CA LYS A 224 -37.28 24.31 11.40
C LYS A 224 -38.01 23.67 12.60
N GLU A 225 -39.04 22.86 12.33
CA GLU A 225 -39.81 22.14 13.34
C GLU A 225 -39.02 20.99 13.99
N GLN A 226 -38.32 20.19 13.19
CA GLN A 226 -37.44 19.12 13.72
C GLN A 226 -36.31 19.71 14.57
N ALA A 227 -35.74 20.84 14.15
CA ALA A 227 -34.74 21.56 14.94
C ALA A 227 -35.32 22.13 16.23
N GLY A 228 -36.57 22.58 16.23
CA GLY A 228 -37.30 22.99 17.44
C GLY A 228 -37.52 21.83 18.41
N LYS A 229 -37.98 20.69 17.91
CA LYS A 229 -38.18 19.46 18.70
C LYS A 229 -36.88 19.01 19.38
N CYS A 230 -35.75 18.98 18.66
CA CYS A 230 -34.45 18.64 19.23
C CYS A 230 -34.06 19.55 20.42
N ARG A 231 -34.38 20.85 20.37
CA ARG A 231 -34.09 21.80 21.46
C ARG A 231 -34.98 21.58 22.68
N THR A 232 -36.25 21.22 22.46
CA THR A 232 -37.21 20.97 23.55
C THR A 232 -36.97 19.62 24.23
N THR A 233 -36.47 18.62 23.50
CA THR A 233 -36.22 17.27 24.03
C THR A 233 -34.87 17.12 24.74
N THR A 234 -33.93 18.05 24.57
CA THR A 234 -32.73 18.10 25.40
C THR A 234 -33.10 18.77 26.71
N PRO A 235 -33.32 18.05 27.84
CA PRO A 235 -33.39 18.71 29.12
C PRO A 235 -32.09 19.48 29.27
N THR A 236 -32.17 20.80 29.42
CA THR A 236 -30.99 21.58 29.78
C THR A 236 -30.55 21.01 31.11
N PRO A 237 -29.39 20.32 31.21
CA PRO A 237 -28.91 19.96 32.52
C PRO A 237 -28.70 21.29 33.22
N SER A 238 -29.41 21.50 34.33
CA SER A 238 -29.12 22.57 35.27
C SER A 238 -27.74 22.28 35.84
N ILE A 239 -26.69 22.58 35.07
CA ILE A 239 -25.33 22.57 35.56
C ILE A 239 -25.31 23.76 36.51
N PRO A 240 -25.23 23.56 37.84
CA PRO A 240 -25.02 24.68 38.75
C PRO A 240 -23.79 25.43 38.27
N SER A 241 -23.85 26.76 38.27
CA SER A 241 -22.77 27.61 37.79
C SER A 241 -21.43 27.07 38.33
N PRO A 242 -20.45 26.74 37.46
CA PRO A 242 -19.18 26.25 37.95
C PRO A 242 -18.61 27.31 38.91
N PRO A 243 -18.03 26.91 40.05
CA PRO A 243 -17.42 27.87 40.96
C PRO A 243 -16.44 28.72 40.17
N ARG A 244 -16.50 30.05 40.38
CA ARG A 244 -15.64 31.04 39.71
C ARG A 244 -14.21 30.54 39.78
N TRP A 245 -13.66 30.13 38.63
CA TRP A 245 -12.31 29.59 38.54
C TRP A 245 -11.31 30.70 38.89
N THR A 246 -10.86 30.75 40.14
CA THR A 246 -9.74 31.59 40.53
C THR A 246 -8.47 30.91 40.02
N LYS A 247 -7.77 31.56 39.08
CA LYS A 247 -6.45 31.12 38.62
C LYS A 247 -5.58 30.85 39.86
N PRO A 248 -5.05 29.63 40.07
CA PRO A 248 -4.03 29.43 41.09
C PRO A 248 -2.81 30.31 40.74
N PRO A 249 -2.12 30.89 41.73
CA PRO A 249 -0.94 31.71 41.48
C PRO A 249 0.10 30.89 40.71
N TRP A 250 0.65 31.48 39.66
CA TRP A 250 1.69 30.92 38.81
C TRP A 250 2.84 30.36 39.68
N ARG A 251 3.08 29.05 39.64
CA ARG A 251 4.33 28.46 40.12
C ARG A 251 5.32 28.51 38.95
N GLY A 252 6.21 29.49 38.99
CA GLY A 252 7.33 29.63 38.05
C GLY A 252 8.17 28.36 38.01
N TRP A 253 8.69 28.04 36.84
CA TRP A 253 9.63 26.93 36.66
C TRP A 253 10.95 27.31 37.33
N LYS A 254 11.41 26.51 38.29
CA LYS A 254 12.77 26.62 38.82
C LYS A 254 13.72 25.93 37.84
N THR A 255 14.48 26.71 37.10
CA THR A 255 15.73 26.28 36.47
C THR A 255 16.77 26.08 37.57
N THR A 256 17.18 24.84 37.81
CA THR A 256 18.43 24.54 38.52
C THR A 256 19.59 24.71 37.54
N ALA A 257 20.56 25.53 37.96
CA ALA A 257 21.88 25.64 37.35
C ALA A 257 22.72 24.38 37.61
#